data_AF-A0AAJ2DMG1-F1
#
_entry.id   AF-A0AAJ2DMG1-F1
#
_cell.length_a   1.000
_cell.length_b   1.000
_cell.length_c   1.000
_cell.angle_alpha   90.00
_cell.angle_beta   90.00
_cell.angle_gamma   90.00
#
_symmetry.space_group_name_H-M   'P 1'
#
loop_
_entity.id
_entity.type
_entity.pdbx_description
1 polymer ?
#
loop_
_entity_poly.entity_id
_entity_poly.type
_entity_poly.pdbx_seq_one_letter_code
_entity_poly.pdbx_strand_id
1 'polypeptide(L)'
;MLTTGLKFLHQNPVEQIEKMLPKDVQPVWYWVDTYNENNPDTYVGLKDPKTGAVLNAEMSTSVYGFQGSYTKKEEYLKEDLKRNSKDFMDAMKKLNENNQFNNDDVKNYYKNIKDISPKDLPIYGVVITGTTESLQQLQDAPYMKAAVRGVIVDKQ
;
A
#
# COMPACT_ATOMS: atom_id res chain seq x y z
N MET A 1 -18.84 4.37 7.78
CA MET A 1 -17.55 3.63 7.74
C MET A 1 -16.45 4.59 7.29
N LEU A 2 -15.26 4.54 7.86
CA LEU A 2 -14.16 5.45 7.50
C LEU A 2 -13.05 4.70 6.73
N THR A 3 -12.36 5.42 5.85
CA THR A 3 -11.23 4.88 5.06
C THR A 3 -9.98 5.71 5.30
N THR A 4 -8.88 5.08 5.68
CA THR A 4 -7.62 5.77 5.99
C THR A 4 -6.47 5.11 5.23
N GLY A 5 -5.61 5.92 4.62
CA GLY A 5 -4.33 5.47 4.09
C GLY A 5 -3.26 5.51 5.18
N LEU A 6 -2.55 4.41 5.39
CA LEU A 6 -1.45 4.29 6.33
C LEU A 6 -0.14 4.08 5.59
N LYS A 7 0.92 4.74 6.06
CA LYS A 7 2.30 4.49 5.65
C LYS A 7 3.07 3.95 6.85
N PHE A 8 3.82 2.87 6.65
CA PHE A 8 4.60 2.24 7.71
C PHE A 8 6.00 2.86 7.85
N LEU A 9 6.60 2.72 9.03
CA LEU A 9 8.00 3.13 9.27
C LEU A 9 8.98 2.29 8.46
N HIS A 10 8.73 0.98 8.40
CA HIS A 10 9.50 0.00 7.64
C HIS A 10 8.58 -0.74 6.69
N GLN A 11 9.14 -1.28 5.61
CA GLN A 11 8.41 -2.19 4.73
C GLN A 11 8.14 -3.49 5.48
N ASN A 12 6.92 -4.00 5.35
CA ASN A 12 6.52 -5.25 6.00
C ASN A 12 5.84 -6.16 4.98
N PRO A 13 6.04 -7.48 5.06
CA PRO A 13 5.23 -8.43 4.32
C PRO A 13 3.76 -8.33 4.75
N VAL A 14 2.86 -8.72 3.86
CA VAL A 14 1.40 -8.69 4.07
C VAL A 14 0.99 -9.38 5.38
N GLU A 15 1.51 -10.59 5.64
CA GLU A 15 1.16 -11.36 6.84
C GLU A 15 1.54 -10.66 8.14
N GLN A 16 2.59 -9.84 8.12
CA GLN A 16 3.01 -9.08 9.29
C GLN A 16 2.06 -7.91 9.53
N ILE A 17 1.63 -7.23 8.47
CA ILE A 17 0.66 -6.13 8.56
C ILE A 17 -0.66 -6.60 9.16
N GLU A 18 -1.19 -7.73 8.68
CA GLU A 18 -2.44 -8.33 9.21
C GLU A 18 -2.35 -8.63 10.72
N LYS A 19 -1.16 -8.98 11.23
CA LYS A 19 -0.94 -9.24 12.67
C LYS A 19 -0.78 -7.96 13.50
N MET A 20 -0.38 -6.85 12.88
CA MET A 20 -0.10 -5.59 13.55
C MET A 20 -1.34 -4.70 13.70
N LEU A 21 -2.32 -4.86 12.81
CA LEU A 21 -3.53 -4.04 12.81
C LEU A 21 -4.54 -4.51 13.88
N PRO A 22 -5.31 -3.58 14.48
CA PRO A 22 -6.41 -3.93 15.37
C PRO A 22 -7.42 -4.86 14.68
N LYS A 23 -8.06 -5.77 15.43
CA LYS A 23 -9.00 -6.77 14.87
C LYS A 23 -10.17 -6.19 14.07
N ASP A 24 -10.60 -4.98 14.41
CA ASP A 24 -11.71 -4.26 13.76
C ASP A 24 -11.24 -3.25 12.70
N VAL A 25 -9.99 -3.37 12.27
CA VAL A 25 -9.40 -2.63 11.15
C VAL A 25 -9.13 -3.61 10.02
N GLN A 26 -9.65 -3.30 8.84
CA GLN A 26 -9.56 -4.18 7.67
C GLN A 26 -8.73 -3.53 6.56
N PRO A 27 -7.60 -4.13 6.16
CA PRO A 27 -6.90 -3.76 4.93
C PRO A 27 -7.76 -4.03 3.70
N VAL A 28 -7.97 -3.00 2.89
CA VAL A 28 -8.72 -3.09 1.63
C VAL A 28 -7.82 -2.93 0.40
N TRP A 29 -6.65 -2.31 0.57
CA TRP A 29 -5.67 -2.16 -0.50
C TRP A 29 -4.25 -2.14 0.06
N TYR A 30 -3.34 -2.81 -0.63
CA TYR A 30 -1.93 -2.91 -0.31
C TYR A 30 -1.11 -2.18 -1.37
N TRP A 31 -0.42 -1.10 -1.00
CA TRP A 31 0.56 -0.45 -1.86
C TRP A 31 1.89 -1.17 -1.73
N VAL A 32 2.32 -1.81 -2.82
CA VAL A 32 3.62 -2.46 -2.87
C VAL A 32 4.68 -1.37 -3.00
N ASP A 33 5.82 -1.58 -2.36
CA ASP A 33 6.92 -0.64 -2.41
C ASP A 33 7.53 -0.61 -3.80
N THR A 34 7.04 0.35 -4.59
CA THR A 34 7.54 0.68 -5.92
C THR A 34 8.49 1.85 -5.89
N TYR A 35 8.76 2.39 -4.70
CA TYR A 35 9.46 3.63 -4.45
C TYR A 35 10.94 3.52 -4.84
N ASN A 36 11.39 4.44 -5.67
CA ASN A 36 12.81 4.58 -5.99
C ASN A 36 13.31 5.92 -5.43
N GLU A 37 14.06 5.85 -4.33
CA GLU A 37 14.66 7.04 -3.70
C GLU A 37 15.63 7.81 -4.59
N ASN A 38 16.14 7.17 -5.65
CA ASN A 38 17.08 7.76 -6.58
C ASN A 38 16.40 8.47 -7.77
N ASN A 39 15.06 8.47 -7.86
CA ASN A 39 14.34 9.15 -8.93
C ASN A 39 13.43 10.27 -8.40
N PRO A 40 13.97 11.47 -8.07
CA PRO A 40 13.23 12.56 -7.42
C PRO A 40 12.05 13.13 -8.23
N ASP A 41 11.91 12.77 -9.50
CA ASP A 41 10.82 13.23 -10.37
C ASP A 41 9.48 12.49 -10.12
N THR A 42 9.49 11.36 -9.40
CA THR A 42 8.25 10.65 -9.00
C THR A 42 7.56 11.28 -7.77
N TYR A 43 8.13 12.36 -7.23
CA TYR A 43 7.73 12.97 -5.97
C TYR A 43 6.85 14.20 -6.16
N VAL A 44 5.69 14.19 -5.52
CA VAL A 44 4.92 15.41 -5.25
C VAL A 44 5.05 15.74 -3.76
N GLY A 45 6.16 16.37 -3.42
CA GLY A 45 6.47 16.72 -2.04
C GLY A 45 5.84 18.04 -1.59
N LEU A 46 4.97 18.02 -0.58
CA LEU A 46 4.71 19.21 0.22
C LEU A 46 5.93 19.43 1.13
N LYS A 47 6.57 20.59 1.01
CA LYS A 47 7.67 20.98 1.90
C LYS A 47 7.08 21.50 3.20
N ASP A 48 7.47 20.93 4.33
CA ASP A 48 7.19 21.52 5.63
C ASP A 48 7.87 22.91 5.67
N PRO A 49 7.08 24.00 5.80
CA PRO A 49 7.62 25.36 5.76
C PRO A 49 8.48 25.70 6.98
N LYS A 50 8.38 24.94 8.08
CA LYS A 50 9.15 25.16 9.32
C LYS A 50 10.44 24.37 9.35
N THR A 51 10.39 23.10 8.93
CA THR A 51 11.54 22.19 9.05
C THR A 51 12.28 21.98 7.72
N GLY A 52 11.67 22.36 6.59
CA GLY A 52 12.18 22.07 5.27
C GLY A 52 12.06 20.59 4.88
N ALA A 53 11.50 19.74 5.74
CA ALA A 53 11.28 18.33 5.47
C ALA A 53 10.33 18.16 4.29
N VAL A 54 10.70 17.33 3.32
CA VAL A 54 9.85 17.03 2.19
C VAL A 54 8.93 15.87 2.57
N LEU A 55 7.62 16.11 2.56
CA LEU A 55 6.64 15.03 2.65
C LEU A 55 6.64 14.32 1.30
N ASN A 56 7.57 13.38 1.12
CA ASN A 56 7.67 12.57 -0.08
C ASN A 56 6.39 11.72 -0.24
N ALA A 57 5.43 12.24 -1.00
CA ALA A 57 4.30 11.52 -1.53
C ALA A 57 4.58 11.22 -3.00
N GLU A 58 4.51 9.94 -3.37
CA GLU A 58 4.49 9.54 -4.77
C GLU A 58 3.17 9.99 -5.40
N MET A 59 3.18 10.35 -6.68
CA MET A 59 1.93 10.52 -7.42
C MET A 59 1.15 9.21 -7.41
N SER A 60 -0.19 9.27 -7.28
CA SER A 60 -1.03 8.08 -7.26
C SER A 60 -0.91 7.23 -8.54
N THR A 61 -0.44 7.82 -9.64
CA THR A 61 -0.12 7.16 -10.92
C THR A 61 1.14 6.30 -10.88
N SER A 62 1.98 6.45 -9.86
CA SER A 62 3.30 5.82 -9.72
C SER A 62 3.36 4.78 -8.60
N VAL A 63 2.24 4.59 -7.88
CA VAL A 63 2.10 3.55 -6.85
C VAL A 63 1.23 2.40 -7.36
N TYR A 64 1.78 1.18 -7.27
CA TYR A 64 1.10 -0.04 -7.66
C TYR A 64 0.72 -0.86 -6.44
N GLY A 65 -0.37 -1.59 -6.55
CA GLY A 65 -0.88 -2.33 -5.41
C GLY A 65 -1.91 -3.37 -5.79
N PHE A 66 -2.40 -4.05 -4.77
CA PHE A 66 -3.43 -5.07 -4.92
C PHE A 66 -4.44 -5.01 -3.81
N GLN A 67 -5.61 -5.59 -4.09
CA GLN A 67 -6.73 -5.57 -3.17
C GLN A 67 -6.47 -6.47 -1.95
N GLY A 68 -6.89 -6.00 -0.78
CA GLY A 68 -6.98 -6.84 0.41
C GLY A 68 -8.10 -7.87 0.34
N SER A 69 -8.28 -8.62 1.43
CA SER A 69 -9.40 -9.55 1.56
C SER A 69 -10.62 -8.87 2.20
N TYR A 70 -11.81 -9.19 1.71
CA TYR A 70 -13.08 -8.74 2.30
C TYR A 70 -13.65 -9.71 3.34
N THR A 71 -13.01 -10.87 3.55
CA THR A 71 -13.46 -11.85 4.54
C THR A 71 -12.85 -11.57 5.93
N LYS A 72 -13.55 -12.02 6.98
CA LYS A 72 -13.03 -12.05 8.35
C LYS A 72 -12.55 -13.44 8.78
N LYS A 73 -12.75 -14.47 7.96
CA LYS A 73 -12.30 -15.84 8.27
C LYS A 73 -10.84 -15.99 7.89
N GLU A 74 -9.99 -16.37 8.86
CA GLU A 74 -8.53 -16.41 8.70
C GLU A 74 -8.06 -17.28 7.52
N GLU A 75 -8.70 -18.43 7.30
CA GLU A 75 -8.40 -19.34 6.19
C GLU A 75 -8.58 -18.63 4.83
N TYR A 76 -9.77 -18.06 4.60
CA TYR A 76 -10.09 -17.35 3.36
C TYR A 76 -9.27 -16.06 3.21
N LEU A 77 -8.91 -15.40 4.31
CA LEU A 77 -8.05 -14.22 4.29
C LEU A 77 -6.67 -14.57 3.71
N LYS A 78 -6.06 -15.68 4.17
CA LYS A 78 -4.75 -16.13 3.65
C LYS A 78 -4.83 -16.52 2.18
N GLU A 79 -5.90 -17.21 1.77
CA GLU A 79 -6.11 -17.61 0.38
C GLU A 79 -6.32 -16.40 -0.54
N ASP A 80 -7.13 -15.42 -0.12
CA ASP A 80 -7.38 -14.19 -0.87
C ASP A 80 -6.10 -13.39 -1.05
N LEU A 81 -5.32 -13.18 0.01
CA LEU A 81 -4.08 -12.41 -0.05
C LEU A 81 -3.04 -13.09 -0.94
N LYS A 82 -2.94 -14.42 -0.88
CA LYS A 82 -2.08 -15.20 -1.78
C LYS A 82 -2.51 -15.08 -3.24
N ARG A 83 -3.81 -15.18 -3.52
CA ARG A 83 -4.35 -15.04 -4.87
C ARG A 83 -4.12 -13.61 -5.40
N ASN A 84 -4.52 -12.60 -4.64
CA ASN A 84 -4.48 -11.20 -5.08
C ASN A 84 -3.04 -10.70 -5.29
N SER A 85 -2.10 -11.08 -4.42
CA SER A 85 -0.67 -10.75 -4.61
C SER A 85 -0.06 -11.46 -5.82
N LYS A 86 -0.47 -12.69 -6.10
CA LYS A 86 -0.06 -13.40 -7.31
C LYS A 86 -0.64 -12.76 -8.57
N ASP A 87 -1.92 -12.43 -8.57
CA ASP A 87 -2.58 -11.78 -9.72
C ASP A 87 -1.95 -10.41 -10.01
N PHE A 88 -1.53 -9.70 -8.97
CA PHE A 88 -0.73 -8.48 -9.09
C PHE A 88 0.61 -8.72 -9.80
N MET A 89 1.39 -9.71 -9.37
CA MET A 89 2.65 -10.07 -10.01
C MET A 89 2.45 -10.43 -11.50
N ASP A 90 1.41 -11.21 -11.79
CA ASP A 90 1.05 -11.61 -13.15
C ASP A 90 0.64 -10.39 -14.00
N ALA A 91 -0.07 -9.42 -13.41
CA ALA A 91 -0.43 -8.17 -14.07
C ALA A 91 0.81 -7.29 -14.35
N MET A 92 1.71 -7.14 -13.39
CA MET A 92 2.94 -6.37 -13.58
C MET A 92 3.84 -6.97 -14.66
N LYS A 93 3.93 -8.31 -14.71
CA LYS A 93 4.63 -9.01 -15.78
C LYS A 93 4.03 -8.70 -17.15
N LYS A 94 2.70 -8.81 -17.30
CA LYS A 94 2.00 -8.51 -18.56
C LYS A 94 2.18 -7.06 -18.97
N LEU A 95 2.13 -6.12 -18.04
CA LEU A 95 2.37 -4.71 -18.31
C LEU A 95 3.80 -4.46 -18.79
N ASN A 96 4.79 -5.12 -18.19
CA ASN A 96 6.19 -5.04 -18.62
C ASN A 96 6.43 -5.65 -20.02
N GLU A 97 5.72 -6.73 -20.37
CA GLU A 97 5.80 -7.37 -21.69
C GLU A 97 5.04 -6.58 -22.78
N ASN A 98 4.11 -5.71 -22.38
CA ASN A 98 3.32 -4.92 -23.31
C ASN A 98 4.08 -3.66 -23.78
N ASN A 99 4.69 -3.77 -24.96
CA ASN A 99 5.44 -2.67 -25.60
C ASN A 99 4.57 -1.51 -26.13
N GLN A 100 3.24 -1.56 -25.98
CA GLN A 100 2.35 -0.46 -26.44
C GLN A 100 2.46 0.80 -25.60
N PHE A 101 2.93 0.69 -24.36
CA PHE A 101 3.16 1.82 -23.47
C PHE A 101 4.66 1.88 -23.19
N ASN A 102 5.34 2.94 -23.60
CA ASN A 102 6.72 3.16 -23.20
C ASN A 102 6.73 3.61 -21.73
N ASN A 103 6.56 2.63 -20.83
CA ASN A 103 6.42 2.85 -19.40
C ASN A 103 7.66 2.30 -18.70
N ASP A 104 8.73 3.11 -18.73
CA ASP A 104 10.00 2.75 -18.12
C ASP A 104 9.88 2.56 -16.60
N ASP A 105 8.90 3.20 -15.95
CA ASP A 105 8.58 3.00 -14.54
C ASP A 105 8.08 1.59 -14.24
N VAL A 106 7.14 1.07 -15.04
CA VAL A 106 6.66 -0.32 -14.91
C VAL A 106 7.80 -1.32 -15.11
N LYS A 107 8.68 -1.08 -16.09
CA LYS A 107 9.83 -1.97 -16.35
C LYS A 107 10.80 -1.97 -15.18
N ASN A 108 11.16 -0.79 -14.69
CA ASN A 108 12.06 -0.62 -13.55
C ASN A 108 11.47 -1.27 -12.29
N TYR A 109 10.19 -1.05 -12.04
CA TYR A 109 9.53 -1.64 -10.90
C TYR A 109 9.42 -3.16 -10.99
N TYR A 110 8.95 -3.70 -12.13
CA TYR A 110 8.86 -5.15 -12.32
C TYR A 110 10.22 -5.83 -12.16
N LYS A 111 11.31 -5.19 -12.64
CA LYS A 111 12.69 -5.69 -12.43
C LYS A 111 13.04 -5.83 -10.94
N ASN A 112 12.54 -4.96 -10.08
CA ASN A 112 12.82 -5.00 -8.64
C ASN A 112 12.00 -6.06 -7.89
N ILE A 113 10.83 -6.44 -8.41
CA ILE A 113 9.91 -7.38 -7.72
C ILE A 113 9.85 -8.78 -8.34
N LYS A 114 10.32 -8.98 -9.58
CA LYS A 114 10.13 -10.23 -10.36
C LYS A 114 10.61 -11.51 -9.66
N ASP A 115 11.61 -11.40 -8.79
CA ASP A 115 12.23 -12.52 -8.07
C ASP A 115 11.72 -12.65 -6.63
N ILE A 116 10.81 -11.76 -6.22
CA ILE A 116 10.18 -11.76 -4.89
C ILE A 116 8.94 -12.64 -4.93
N SER A 117 8.76 -13.48 -3.90
CA SER A 117 7.53 -14.26 -3.76
C SER A 117 6.33 -13.32 -3.53
N PRO A 118 5.13 -13.59 -4.09
CA PRO A 118 3.95 -12.76 -3.86
C PRO A 118 3.64 -12.48 -2.37
N LYS A 119 3.89 -13.45 -1.49
CA LYS A 119 3.70 -13.31 -0.03
C LYS A 119 4.75 -12.42 0.66
N ASP A 120 5.92 -12.27 0.04
CA ASP A 120 7.07 -11.56 0.58
C ASP A 120 7.21 -10.17 -0.06
N LEU A 121 6.22 -9.74 -0.86
CA LEU A 121 6.20 -8.42 -1.48
C LEU A 121 6.35 -7.33 -0.41
N PRO A 122 7.29 -6.40 -0.57
CA PRO A 122 7.46 -5.30 0.37
C PRO A 122 6.27 -4.38 0.27
N ILE A 123 5.55 -4.16 1.37
CA ILE A 123 4.42 -3.23 1.40
C ILE A 123 4.87 -1.90 2.01
N TYR A 124 4.68 -0.83 1.26
CA TYR A 124 5.00 0.54 1.66
C TYR A 124 3.87 1.18 2.48
N GLY A 125 2.63 0.83 2.17
CA GLY A 125 1.46 1.33 2.88
C GLY A 125 0.19 0.55 2.57
N VAL A 126 -0.87 0.83 3.31
CA VAL A 126 -2.17 0.17 3.16
C VAL A 126 -3.30 1.17 3.24
N VAL A 127 -4.34 0.94 2.46
CA VAL A 127 -5.65 1.55 2.69
C VAL A 127 -6.43 0.61 3.57
N ILE A 128 -6.97 1.15 4.66
CA ILE A 128 -7.76 0.40 5.64
C ILE A 128 -9.14 0.99 5.81
N THR A 129 -10.08 0.17 6.28
CA THR A 129 -11.40 0.57 6.72
C THR A 129 -11.64 0.16 8.17
N GLY A 130 -12.50 0.93 8.86
CA GLY A 130 -12.83 0.67 10.26
C GLY A 130 -13.91 1.61 10.80
N THR A 131 -14.20 1.47 12.09
CA THR A 131 -14.99 2.45 12.84
C THR A 131 -14.09 3.59 13.31
N THR A 132 -14.67 4.68 13.79
CA THR A 132 -13.88 5.79 14.36
C THR A 132 -13.02 5.30 15.52
N GLU A 133 -13.58 4.45 16.39
CA GLU A 133 -12.93 3.92 17.58
C GLU A 133 -11.81 2.95 17.23
N SER A 134 -11.98 2.10 16.21
CA SER A 134 -10.92 1.16 15.79
C SER A 134 -9.76 1.88 15.11
N LEU A 135 -10.04 2.92 14.33
CA LEU A 135 -9.01 3.74 13.68
C LEU A 135 -8.24 4.63 14.66
N GLN A 136 -8.88 5.10 15.73
CA GLN A 136 -8.23 5.94 16.73
C GLN A 136 -7.09 5.21 17.47
N GLN A 137 -7.16 3.88 17.56
CA GLN A 137 -6.10 3.04 18.12
C GLN A 137 -4.78 3.11 17.32
N LEU A 138 -4.83 3.60 16.07
CA LEU A 138 -3.66 3.70 15.19
C LEU A 138 -2.91 5.02 15.35
N GLN A 139 -3.47 6.01 16.05
CA GLN A 139 -2.94 7.37 16.12
C GLN A 139 -1.52 7.42 16.71
N ASP A 140 -1.24 6.55 17.69
CA ASP A 140 0.05 6.49 18.39
C ASP A 140 0.79 5.16 18.15
N ALA A 141 0.40 4.41 17.12
CA ALA A 141 1.00 3.12 16.85
C ALA A 141 2.48 3.28 16.43
N PRO A 142 3.42 2.59 17.09
CA PRO A 142 4.86 2.81 16.89
C PRO A 142 5.37 2.34 15.53
N TYR A 143 4.54 1.67 14.72
CA TYR A 143 4.86 1.23 13.37
C TYR A 143 4.39 2.21 12.28
N MET A 144 3.66 3.26 12.67
CA MET A 144 3.08 4.25 11.76
C MET A 144 4.07 5.38 11.47
N LYS A 145 4.29 5.66 10.18
CA LYS A 145 5.08 6.81 9.72
C LYS A 145 4.20 8.01 9.38
N ALA A 146 3.05 7.75 8.79
CA ALA A 146 2.05 8.76 8.47
C ALA A 146 0.67 8.11 8.30
N ALA A 147 -0.38 8.88 8.56
CA ALA A 147 -1.75 8.50 8.26
C ALA A 147 -2.45 9.65 7.53
N VAL A 148 -3.21 9.33 6.48
CA VAL A 148 -4.09 10.27 5.78
C VAL A 148 -5.51 9.76 5.93
N ARG A 149 -6.33 10.51 6.68
CA ARG A 149 -7.73 10.17 6.90
C ARG A 149 -8.57 10.63 5.71
N GLY A 150 -9.14 9.67 4.99
CA GLY A 150 -10.26 9.92 4.07
C GLY A 150 -11.58 9.84 4.84
N VAL A 151 -12.58 10.62 4.42
CA VAL A 151 -13.94 10.52 4.95
C VAL A 151 -14.83 10.09 3.80
N ILE A 152 -15.48 8.92 3.94
CA ILE A 152 -16.64 8.60 3.12
C ILE A 152 -17.84 9.21 3.84
N VAL A 153 -18.40 10.26 3.26
CA VAL A 153 -19.68 10.80 3.71
C VAL A 153 -20.75 9.88 3.15
N ASP A 154 -21.47 9.15 4.01
CA ASP A 154 -22.69 8.47 3.56
C ASP A 154 -23.61 9.55 2.98
N LYS A 155 -23.95 9.43 1.69
CA LYS A 155 -25.00 10.27 1.11
C LYS A 155 -26.28 9.89 1.84
N GLN A 156 -26.78 10.82 2.66
CA GLN A 156 -28.13 10.77 3.21
C GLN A 156 -29.16 10.78 2.09
#